data_AF-A0A9Q2FKM7-F1
#
_entry.id   AF-A0A9Q2FKM7-F1
#
_cell.length_a   1.000
_cell.length_b   1.000
_cell.length_c   1.000
_cell.angle_alpha   90.00
_cell.angle_beta   90.00
_cell.angle_gamma   90.00
#
_symmetry.space_group_name_H-M   'P 1'
#
loop_
_entity.id
_entity.type
_entity.pdbx_description
1 polymer ?
#
loop_
_entity_poly.entity_id
_entity_poly.type
_entity_poly.pdbx_seq_one_letter_code
_entity_poly.pdbx_strand_id
1 'polypeptide(L)'
;MIRIPDLSSEVANSSPDKGAGGDAAQSVPQPSKPDLEGSQSVSSRQRFPDSENIYASCVVRNGKAILLCGASGTGKSTLALQLMDAGFSLVADDRVVMRGAYASPPPQLAGLLEVRGVGILRTSFVTNARVILKVFLGEEGARLPIPERDPRTGVVVLRLNGGFPGDLNRIIAAFKACCGDYEWYAGAGGKGAGL
;
A
#
# COMPACT_ATOMS: atom_id res chain seq x y z
N MET A 1 13.29 12.46 30.18
CA MET A 1 12.79 13.84 29.97
C MET A 1 13.83 14.54 29.09
N ILE A 2 13.59 14.60 27.78
CA ILE A 2 14.55 15.10 26.78
C ILE A 2 13.95 16.38 26.19
N ARG A 3 14.69 17.50 26.31
CA ARG A 3 14.31 18.86 25.91
C ARG A 3 14.39 19.03 24.40
N ILE A 4 13.37 19.67 23.83
CA ILE A 4 13.34 20.23 22.47
C ILE A 4 13.82 21.69 22.55
N PRO A 5 14.66 22.21 21.64
CA PRO A 5 14.94 23.63 21.56
C PRO A 5 13.84 24.40 20.80
N ASP A 6 13.45 25.51 21.40
CA ASP A 6 12.52 26.54 20.95
C ASP A 6 13.18 27.41 19.86
N LEU A 7 12.48 27.66 18.74
CA LEU A 7 12.84 28.69 17.76
C LEU A 7 11.79 29.80 17.82
N SER A 8 12.14 30.87 18.51
CA SER A 8 11.39 32.11 18.56
C SER A 8 12.35 33.31 18.49
N SER A 9 11.91 34.38 17.81
CA SER A 9 12.52 35.72 17.58
C SER A 9 13.43 35.82 16.34
N GLU A 10 13.36 36.83 15.46
CA GLU A 10 12.89 38.23 15.50
C GLU A 10 12.29 38.60 14.11
N VAL A 11 11.10 39.20 13.95
CA VAL A 11 10.69 40.63 14.04
C VAL A 11 11.56 41.63 13.27
N ALA A 12 11.04 42.22 12.18
CA ALA A 12 10.80 43.68 12.06
C ALA A 12 10.17 44.10 10.71
N ASN A 13 9.20 45.01 10.81
CA ASN A 13 8.39 45.67 9.79
C ASN A 13 9.13 46.75 8.98
N SER A 14 8.63 47.08 7.78
CA SER A 14 8.29 48.47 7.41
C SER A 14 7.51 48.58 6.08
N SER A 15 6.24 48.98 6.17
CA SER A 15 5.47 49.80 5.19
C SER A 15 5.79 51.30 5.45
N PRO A 16 5.28 52.34 4.73
CA PRO A 16 4.19 52.48 3.71
C PRO A 16 4.67 53.25 2.42
N ASP A 17 3.90 53.66 1.39
CA ASP A 17 2.64 54.41 1.35
C ASP A 17 2.07 54.54 -0.10
N LYS A 18 0.76 54.84 -0.12
CA LYS A 18 -0.25 55.26 -1.12
C LYS A 18 0.07 55.67 -2.56
N GLY A 19 -0.92 55.38 -3.43
CA GLY A 19 -1.31 56.20 -4.59
C GLY A 19 -2.60 55.70 -5.26
N ALA A 20 -3.62 56.55 -5.35
CA ALA A 20 -4.98 56.26 -5.83
C ALA A 20 -5.31 56.97 -7.17
N GLY A 21 -6.35 56.49 -7.87
CA GLY A 21 -6.97 57.07 -9.09
C GLY A 21 -6.89 56.08 -10.27
N GLY A 22 -7.95 55.63 -10.94
CA GLY A 22 -9.26 56.21 -11.24
C GLY A 22 -9.31 56.57 -12.73
N ASP A 23 -9.96 55.75 -13.59
CA ASP A 23 -11.15 56.11 -14.41
C ASP A 23 -11.35 55.26 -15.71
N ALA A 24 -12.63 55.05 -16.02
CA ALA A 24 -13.32 54.81 -17.31
C ALA A 24 -12.81 53.82 -18.40
N ALA A 25 -13.55 52.71 -18.49
CA ALA A 25 -14.18 52.08 -19.67
C ALA A 25 -13.68 52.38 -21.12
N GLN A 26 -13.39 51.30 -21.86
CA GLN A 26 -13.87 51.13 -23.24
C GLN A 26 -13.92 49.64 -23.65
N SER A 27 -15.02 49.32 -24.33
CA SER A 27 -15.58 48.01 -24.67
C SER A 27 -14.82 47.28 -25.79
N VAL A 28 -14.46 46.01 -25.54
CA VAL A 28 -13.94 45.09 -26.57
C VAL A 28 -15.07 44.18 -27.05
N PRO A 29 -15.31 44.01 -28.37
CA PRO A 29 -16.40 43.17 -28.88
C PRO A 29 -16.11 41.68 -28.70
N GLN A 30 -17.14 40.96 -28.26
CA GLN A 30 -17.20 39.50 -28.18
C GLN A 30 -17.36 38.88 -29.60
N PRO A 31 -16.56 37.88 -29.98
CA PRO A 31 -16.89 37.02 -31.11
C PRO A 31 -17.86 35.90 -30.67
N SER A 32 -18.91 35.75 -31.47
CA SER A 32 -20.02 34.80 -31.39
C SER A 32 -19.58 33.33 -31.35
N LYS A 33 -20.25 32.53 -30.51
CA LYS A 33 -20.17 31.05 -30.49
C LYS A 33 -20.55 30.45 -31.86
N PRO A 34 -19.80 29.48 -32.37
CA PRO A 34 -20.34 28.47 -33.28
C PRO A 34 -20.87 27.26 -32.49
N ASP A 35 -21.98 26.73 -32.98
CA ASP A 35 -22.73 25.61 -32.42
C ASP A 35 -21.95 24.28 -32.42
N LEU A 36 -22.34 23.41 -31.48
CA LEU A 36 -21.79 22.08 -31.22
C LEU A 36 -21.86 21.13 -32.42
N GLU A 37 -20.80 20.35 -32.64
CA GLU A 37 -20.89 18.91 -32.94
C GLU A 37 -19.51 18.23 -32.85
N GLY A 38 -19.45 17.02 -32.29
CA GLY A 38 -18.33 16.10 -32.51
C GLY A 38 -17.38 15.86 -31.32
N SER A 39 -17.88 15.13 -30.32
CA SER A 39 -17.20 14.02 -29.63
C SER A 39 -15.68 13.89 -29.79
N GLN A 40 -14.93 14.01 -28.69
CA GLN A 40 -14.05 12.94 -28.16
C GLN A 40 -13.64 13.31 -26.72
N SER A 41 -14.45 12.90 -25.76
CA SER A 41 -14.00 12.79 -24.38
C SER A 41 -12.93 11.70 -24.34
N VAL A 42 -11.69 12.07 -24.02
CA VAL A 42 -10.63 11.11 -23.69
C VAL A 42 -10.98 10.51 -22.32
N SER A 43 -11.99 9.65 -22.30
CA SER A 43 -12.30 8.73 -21.22
C SER A 43 -11.31 7.57 -21.31
N SER A 44 -10.08 7.77 -20.84
CA SER A 44 -9.22 6.64 -20.47
C SER A 44 -9.66 6.10 -19.10
N ARG A 45 -10.93 5.70 -18.97
CA ARG A 45 -11.31 4.67 -18.00
C ARG A 45 -10.60 3.40 -18.47
N GLN A 46 -9.37 3.22 -18.00
CA GLN A 46 -8.70 1.95 -18.10
C GLN A 46 -9.59 0.95 -17.33
N ARG A 47 -10.47 0.27 -18.06
CA ARG A 47 -11.23 -0.87 -17.54
C ARG A 47 -10.17 -1.91 -17.20
N PHE A 48 -9.77 -1.98 -15.95
CA PHE A 48 -9.03 -3.13 -15.44
C PHE A 48 -10.01 -4.32 -15.48
N PRO A 49 -9.77 -5.36 -16.29
CA PRO A 49 -10.56 -6.57 -16.24
C PRO A 49 -10.37 -7.24 -14.87
N ASP A 50 -11.46 -7.79 -14.33
CA ASP A 50 -11.60 -8.58 -13.11
C ASP A 50 -10.80 -8.12 -11.88
N SER A 51 -11.32 -7.07 -11.24
CA SER A 51 -10.98 -6.79 -9.84
C SER A 51 -11.58 -7.87 -8.94
N GLU A 52 -10.75 -8.59 -8.22
CA GLU A 52 -11.20 -9.57 -7.23
C GLU A 52 -11.14 -8.95 -5.84
N ASN A 53 -12.15 -9.20 -5.00
CA ASN A 53 -12.13 -8.80 -3.61
C ASN A 53 -11.92 -10.05 -2.75
N ILE A 54 -10.78 -10.12 -2.07
CA ILE A 54 -10.36 -11.29 -1.29
C ILE A 54 -10.27 -10.98 0.20
N TYR A 55 -10.51 -11.99 1.04
CA TYR A 55 -10.28 -11.90 2.48
C TYR A 55 -8.79 -12.01 2.80
N ALA A 56 -8.17 -10.89 3.11
CA ALA A 56 -6.73 -10.78 3.31
C ALA A 56 -6.38 -9.48 4.04
N SER A 57 -5.15 -9.41 4.54
CA SER A 57 -4.51 -8.15 4.95
C SER A 57 -3.32 -7.88 4.01
N CYS A 58 -3.02 -6.63 3.71
CA CYS A 58 -1.92 -6.28 2.84
C CYS A 58 -1.14 -5.09 3.38
N VAL A 59 0.18 -5.22 3.37
CA VAL A 59 1.13 -4.19 3.79
C VAL A 59 2.20 -3.98 2.72
N VAL A 60 2.80 -2.81 2.66
CA VAL A 60 3.75 -2.42 1.62
C VAL A 60 4.97 -1.72 2.22
N ARG A 61 6.13 -1.97 1.63
CA ARG A 61 7.36 -1.19 1.89
C ARG A 61 8.06 -0.93 0.56
N ASN A 62 8.43 0.33 0.32
CA ASN A 62 9.11 0.74 -0.92
C ASN A 62 8.38 0.28 -2.20
N GLY A 63 7.05 0.39 -2.22
CA GLY A 63 6.19 -0.02 -3.34
C GLY A 63 6.02 -1.54 -3.55
N LYS A 64 6.66 -2.37 -2.72
CA LYS A 64 6.62 -3.84 -2.78
C LYS A 64 5.75 -4.37 -1.64
N ALA A 65 4.69 -5.10 -1.98
CA ALA A 65 3.65 -5.50 -1.05
C ALA A 65 3.74 -6.98 -0.64
N ILE A 66 3.31 -7.23 0.59
CA ILE A 66 3.08 -8.56 1.16
C ILE A 66 1.58 -8.73 1.31
N LEU A 67 1.04 -9.84 0.78
CA LEU A 67 -0.35 -10.22 0.91
C LEU A 67 -0.47 -11.36 1.93
N LEU A 68 -1.18 -11.11 3.03
CA LEU A 68 -1.44 -12.08 4.10
C LEU A 68 -2.84 -12.67 3.91
N CYS A 69 -2.89 -13.96 3.62
CA CYS A 69 -4.11 -14.75 3.41
C CYS A 69 -4.26 -15.80 4.52
N GLY A 70 -5.45 -16.37 4.64
CA GLY A 70 -5.76 -17.42 5.63
C GLY A 70 -7.14 -17.25 6.22
N ALA A 71 -7.62 -18.27 6.92
CA ALA A 71 -8.94 -18.25 7.56
C ALA A 71 -9.09 -17.11 8.60
N SER A 72 -10.32 -16.81 9.01
CA SER A 72 -10.53 -15.86 10.11
C SER A 72 -9.84 -16.37 11.39
N GLY A 73 -9.22 -15.46 12.15
CA GLY A 73 -8.53 -15.82 13.39
C GLY A 73 -7.11 -16.36 13.25
N THR A 74 -6.56 -16.55 12.04
CA THR A 74 -5.17 -17.02 11.84
C THR A 74 -4.09 -15.95 12.07
N GLY A 75 -4.47 -14.75 12.51
CA GLY A 75 -3.52 -13.69 12.86
C GLY A 75 -3.12 -12.73 11.74
N LYS A 76 -3.83 -12.69 10.59
CA LYS A 76 -3.51 -11.76 9.47
C LYS A 76 -3.35 -10.31 9.91
N SER A 77 -4.34 -9.74 10.60
CA SER A 77 -4.32 -8.35 11.07
C SER A 77 -3.24 -8.12 12.13
N THR A 78 -2.99 -9.11 13.01
CA THR A 78 -1.91 -9.06 14.00
C THR A 78 -0.54 -8.99 13.32
N LEU A 79 -0.29 -9.86 12.34
CA LEU A 79 0.97 -9.84 11.57
C LEU A 79 1.09 -8.60 10.68
N ALA A 80 -0.02 -8.08 10.14
CA ALA A 80 -0.02 -6.81 9.42
C ALA A 80 0.43 -5.66 10.34
N LEU A 81 -0.11 -5.58 11.56
CA LEU A 81 0.29 -4.60 12.56
C LEU A 81 1.77 -4.74 12.94
N GLN A 82 2.25 -5.97 13.19
CA GLN A 82 3.66 -6.21 13.48
C GLN A 82 4.59 -5.82 12.32
N LEU A 83 4.18 -6.03 11.07
CA LEU A 83 4.91 -5.57 9.90
C LEU A 83 4.89 -4.05 9.80
N MET A 84 3.79 -3.39 10.15
CA MET A 84 3.73 -1.93 10.22
C MET A 84 4.74 -1.38 11.24
N ASP A 85 4.83 -1.98 12.42
CA ASP A 85 5.84 -1.64 13.42
C ASP A 85 7.27 -1.89 12.92
N ALA A 86 7.45 -2.85 12.00
CA ALA A 86 8.72 -3.11 11.31
C ALA A 86 8.98 -2.19 10.09
N GLY A 87 8.20 -1.13 9.92
CA GLY A 87 8.40 -0.09 8.90
C GLY A 87 7.66 -0.33 7.58
N PHE A 88 6.63 -1.18 7.56
CA PHE A 88 5.70 -1.28 6.44
C PHE A 88 4.53 -0.29 6.63
N SER A 89 3.83 0.02 5.55
CA SER A 89 2.58 0.80 5.57
C SER A 89 1.39 -0.10 5.25
N LEU A 90 0.22 0.22 5.79
CA LEU A 90 -1.01 -0.49 5.48
C LEU A 90 -1.41 -0.23 4.01
N VAL A 91 -1.84 -1.27 3.32
CA VAL A 91 -2.59 -1.15 2.05
C VAL A 91 -4.06 -1.37 2.34
N ALA A 92 -4.40 -2.49 2.98
CA ALA A 92 -5.76 -2.81 3.40
C ALA A 92 -5.77 -3.87 4.51
N ASP A 93 -6.83 -3.92 5.30
CA ASP A 93 -7.13 -4.99 6.25
C ASP A 93 -8.54 -5.54 6.01
N ASP A 94 -8.78 -6.79 6.42
CA ASP A 94 -9.98 -7.62 6.17
C ASP A 94 -10.27 -7.95 4.69
N ARG A 95 -10.34 -6.93 3.82
CA ARG A 95 -10.60 -7.07 2.39
C ARG A 95 -9.54 -6.37 1.56
N VAL A 96 -9.03 -7.05 0.55
CA VAL A 96 -8.09 -6.51 -0.44
C VAL A 96 -8.71 -6.60 -1.83
N VAL A 97 -8.69 -5.49 -2.56
CA VAL A 97 -9.04 -5.48 -3.99
C VAL A 97 -7.77 -5.72 -4.80
N MET A 98 -7.78 -6.78 -5.61
CA MET A 98 -6.67 -7.21 -6.46
C MET A 98 -6.98 -6.92 -7.93
N ARG A 99 -6.11 -6.14 -8.59
CA ARG A 99 -6.10 -5.87 -10.03
C ARG A 99 -4.79 -6.39 -10.62
N GLY A 100 -4.82 -7.61 -11.16
CA GLY A 100 -3.59 -8.33 -11.51
C GLY A 100 -2.72 -8.55 -10.27
N ALA A 101 -1.48 -8.04 -10.30
CA ALA A 101 -0.53 -8.10 -9.17
C ALA A 101 -0.62 -6.89 -8.21
N TYR A 102 -1.54 -5.95 -8.44
CA TYR A 102 -1.65 -4.74 -7.62
C TYR A 102 -2.78 -4.87 -6.60
N ALA A 103 -2.47 -4.53 -5.35
CA ALA A 103 -3.38 -4.49 -4.21
C ALA A 103 -3.79 -3.05 -3.89
N SER A 104 -5.06 -2.88 -3.54
CA SER A 104 -5.66 -1.64 -3.06
C SER A 104 -6.73 -1.93 -2.00
N PRO A 105 -7.02 -1.02 -1.07
CA PRO A 105 -8.17 -1.19 -0.20
C PRO A 105 -9.49 -0.99 -0.97
N PRO A 106 -10.58 -1.69 -0.59
CA PRO A 106 -11.91 -1.25 -0.98
C PRO A 106 -12.21 0.10 -0.33
N PRO A 107 -12.94 1.03 -1.00
CA PRO A 107 -13.15 2.39 -0.50
C PRO A 107 -13.70 2.47 0.94
N GLN A 108 -14.58 1.54 1.31
CA GLN A 108 -15.24 1.52 2.61
C GLN A 108 -14.31 1.11 3.76
N LEU A 109 -13.22 0.38 3.48
CA LEU A 109 -12.27 -0.11 4.49
C LEU A 109 -10.91 0.61 4.41
N ALA A 110 -10.80 1.63 3.55
CA ALA A 110 -9.55 2.34 3.33
C ALA A 110 -9.02 2.98 4.63
N GLY A 111 -7.80 2.60 5.01
CA GLY A 111 -7.12 3.07 6.21
C GLY A 111 -7.71 2.54 7.52
N LEU A 112 -8.64 1.60 7.49
CA LEU A 112 -9.17 0.95 8.68
C LEU A 112 -8.37 -0.31 8.99
N LEU A 113 -8.01 -0.50 10.26
CA LEU A 113 -7.32 -1.68 10.79
C LEU A 113 -8.06 -2.19 12.01
N GLU A 114 -8.49 -3.45 12.00
CA GLU A 114 -9.07 -4.08 13.18
C GLU A 114 -7.95 -4.64 14.08
N VAL A 115 -7.88 -4.16 15.31
CA VAL A 115 -6.98 -4.68 16.34
C VAL A 115 -7.83 -5.35 17.42
N ARG A 116 -7.85 -6.70 17.41
CA ARG A 116 -8.64 -7.49 18.36
C ARG A 116 -8.27 -7.14 19.81
N GLY A 117 -9.28 -6.95 20.65
CA GLY A 117 -9.12 -6.50 22.03
C GLY A 117 -8.92 -4.99 22.20
N VAL A 118 -8.74 -4.23 21.10
CA VAL A 118 -8.60 -2.76 21.11
C VAL A 118 -9.76 -2.10 20.38
N GLY A 119 -10.05 -2.50 19.14
CA GLY A 119 -11.10 -1.92 18.29
C GLY A 119 -10.64 -1.67 16.85
N ILE A 120 -11.39 -0.83 16.12
CA ILE A 120 -11.05 -0.43 14.75
C ILE A 120 -10.32 0.91 14.80
N LEU A 121 -9.11 0.96 14.24
CA LEU A 121 -8.25 2.13 14.20
C LEU A 121 -8.17 2.72 12.80
N ARG A 122 -7.95 4.03 12.71
CA ARG A 122 -7.67 4.72 11.44
C ARG A 122 -6.16 4.95 11.30
N THR A 123 -5.62 4.67 10.12
CA THR A 123 -4.19 4.72 9.82
C THR A 123 -3.95 5.41 8.47
N SER A 124 -2.70 5.82 8.22
CA SER A 124 -2.26 6.15 6.86
C SER A 124 -2.20 4.88 6.02
N PHE A 125 -2.55 4.97 4.74
CA PHE A 125 -2.62 3.82 3.84
C PHE A 125 -2.15 4.14 2.42
N VAL A 126 -1.86 3.08 1.66
CA VAL A 126 -1.46 3.14 0.25
C VAL A 126 -2.52 2.50 -0.62
N THR A 127 -2.83 3.10 -1.77
CA THR A 127 -3.93 2.66 -2.66
C THR A 127 -3.50 1.85 -3.87
N ASN A 128 -2.20 1.70 -4.11
CA ASN A 128 -1.68 0.95 -5.24
C ASN A 128 -0.30 0.36 -4.91
N ALA A 129 -0.27 -0.92 -4.54
CA ALA A 129 0.96 -1.60 -4.15
C ALA A 129 1.11 -2.91 -4.92
N ARG A 130 2.29 -3.14 -5.53
CA ARG A 130 2.55 -4.38 -6.28
C ARG A 130 2.89 -5.50 -5.30
N VAL A 131 2.09 -6.55 -5.25
CA VAL A 131 2.36 -7.75 -4.46
C VAL A 131 3.58 -8.47 -5.03
N ILE A 132 4.54 -8.79 -4.15
CA ILE A 132 5.75 -9.57 -4.48
C ILE A 132 5.92 -10.82 -3.62
N LEU A 133 5.12 -10.94 -2.55
CA LEU A 133 5.15 -12.05 -1.63
C LEU A 133 3.72 -12.32 -1.14
N LYS A 134 3.29 -13.58 -1.19
CA LYS A 134 2.03 -14.04 -0.61
C LYS A 134 2.33 -14.97 0.55
N VAL A 135 1.65 -14.76 1.67
CA VAL A 135 1.79 -15.58 2.89
C VAL A 135 0.43 -16.15 3.22
N PHE A 136 0.32 -17.47 3.29
CA PHE A 136 -0.87 -18.17 3.72
C PHE A 136 -0.70 -18.60 5.18
N LEU A 137 -1.59 -18.12 6.05
CA LEU A 137 -1.57 -18.36 7.49
C LEU A 137 -2.56 -19.46 7.88
N GLY A 138 -2.21 -20.24 8.89
CA GLY A 138 -3.02 -21.32 9.46
C GLY A 138 -2.52 -22.73 9.13
N GLU A 139 -1.37 -22.85 8.46
CA GLU A 139 -0.75 -24.13 8.10
C GLU A 139 0.69 -24.16 8.59
N GLU A 140 1.10 -25.23 9.27
CA GLU A 140 2.52 -25.41 9.60
C GLU A 140 3.28 -25.92 8.37
N GLY A 141 4.07 -25.04 7.74
CA GLY A 141 4.89 -25.40 6.60
C GLY A 141 6.02 -26.37 6.97
N ALA A 142 6.49 -27.14 5.99
CA ALA A 142 7.65 -28.01 6.15
C ALA A 142 8.92 -27.22 6.55
N ARG A 143 9.81 -27.84 7.33
CA ARG A 143 11.10 -27.23 7.75
C ARG A 143 11.89 -26.65 6.57
N LEU A 144 11.92 -27.37 5.44
CA LEU A 144 12.38 -26.87 4.15
C LEU A 144 11.21 -26.92 3.17
N PRO A 145 10.56 -25.78 2.86
CA PRO A 145 9.40 -25.76 2.00
C PRO A 145 9.77 -26.00 0.53
N ILE A 146 8.88 -26.68 -0.20
CA ILE A 146 8.99 -26.81 -1.66
C ILE A 146 8.62 -25.45 -2.29
N PRO A 147 9.26 -25.04 -3.40
CA PRO A 147 8.91 -23.80 -4.07
C PRO A 147 7.44 -23.81 -4.54
N GLU A 148 6.71 -22.77 -4.18
CA GLU A 148 5.32 -22.56 -4.63
C GLU A 148 5.19 -21.15 -5.22
N ARG A 149 4.35 -21.03 -6.25
CA ARG A 149 4.00 -19.77 -6.90
C ARG A 149 2.50 -19.59 -6.90
N ASP A 150 2.08 -18.37 -6.57
CA ASP A 150 0.67 -18.00 -6.68
C ASP A 150 0.26 -18.04 -8.16
N PRO A 151 -0.74 -18.84 -8.57
CA PRO A 151 -1.07 -19.00 -9.98
C PRO A 151 -1.51 -17.70 -10.67
N ARG A 152 -2.02 -16.73 -9.89
CA ARG A 152 -2.55 -15.47 -10.42
C ARG A 152 -1.47 -14.41 -10.59
N THR A 153 -0.58 -14.28 -9.60
CA THR A 153 0.41 -13.19 -9.53
C THR A 153 1.84 -13.65 -9.82
N GLY A 154 2.10 -14.96 -9.81
CA GLY A 154 3.41 -15.56 -10.00
C GLY A 154 4.40 -15.32 -8.85
N VAL A 155 3.94 -14.78 -7.72
CA VAL A 155 4.81 -14.46 -6.58
C VAL A 155 5.11 -15.69 -5.73
N VAL A 156 6.17 -15.62 -4.93
CA VAL A 156 6.51 -16.65 -3.93
C VAL A 156 5.35 -16.79 -2.93
N VAL A 157 4.98 -18.03 -2.62
CA VAL A 157 4.02 -18.35 -1.55
C VAL A 157 4.77 -18.91 -0.35
N LEU A 158 4.51 -18.35 0.82
CA LEU A 158 4.88 -18.91 2.12
C LEU A 158 3.66 -19.51 2.80
N ARG A 159 3.84 -20.63 3.50
CA ARG A 159 2.83 -21.24 4.37
C ARG A 159 3.34 -21.21 5.80
N LEU A 160 2.66 -20.49 6.68
CA LEU A 160 3.05 -20.27 8.06
C LEU A 160 1.87 -20.50 9.00
N ASN A 161 2.17 -20.82 10.25
CA ASN A 161 1.12 -21.03 11.26
C ASN A 161 0.39 -19.72 11.57
N GLY A 162 1.13 -18.61 11.70
CA GLY A 162 0.61 -17.28 12.07
C GLY A 162 0.69 -16.98 13.56
N GLY A 163 0.77 -18.01 14.41
CA GLY A 163 0.94 -17.88 15.86
C GLY A 163 2.38 -18.12 16.37
N PHE A 164 3.31 -18.55 15.51
CA PHE A 164 4.68 -18.80 15.94
C PHE A 164 5.44 -17.47 16.11
N PRO A 165 6.11 -17.21 17.26
CA PRO A 165 6.77 -15.92 17.52
C PRO A 165 7.77 -15.47 16.44
N GLY A 166 8.38 -16.43 15.72
CA GLY A 166 9.32 -16.15 14.63
C GLY A 166 8.69 -15.92 13.25
N ASP A 167 7.36 -15.97 13.10
CA ASP A 167 6.71 -15.83 11.78
C ASP A 167 6.94 -14.43 11.17
N LEU A 168 6.95 -13.37 11.98
CA LEU A 168 7.32 -12.03 11.53
C LEU A 168 8.71 -12.03 10.87
N ASN A 169 9.70 -12.60 11.54
CA ASN A 169 11.10 -12.62 11.06
C ASN A 169 11.23 -13.47 9.79
N ARG A 170 10.48 -14.58 9.69
CA ARG A 170 10.44 -15.42 8.48
C ARG A 170 9.85 -14.66 7.30
N ILE A 171 8.75 -13.92 7.51
CA ILE A 171 8.13 -13.08 6.47
C ILE A 171 9.10 -11.99 6.01
N ILE A 172 9.75 -11.29 6.94
CA ILE A 172 10.73 -10.24 6.61
C ILE A 172 11.92 -10.82 5.84
N ALA A 173 12.44 -11.99 6.24
CA ALA A 173 13.54 -12.64 5.55
C ALA A 173 13.17 -13.03 4.10
N ALA A 174 11.98 -13.60 3.89
CA ALA A 174 11.49 -13.91 2.55
C ALA A 174 11.22 -12.65 1.72
N PHE A 175 10.69 -11.59 2.32
CA PHE A 175 10.49 -10.31 1.64
C PHE A 175 11.82 -9.72 1.17
N LYS A 176 12.86 -9.75 2.00
CA LYS A 176 14.22 -9.36 1.64
C LYS A 176 14.77 -10.21 0.49
N ALA A 177 14.54 -11.52 0.52
CA ALA A 177 14.95 -12.40 -0.56
C ALA A 177 14.21 -12.10 -1.88
N CYS A 178 12.90 -11.85 -1.84
CA CYS A 178 12.13 -11.38 -2.99
C CYS A 178 12.56 -9.98 -3.48
N CYS A 179 13.15 -9.16 -2.61
CA CYS A 179 13.73 -7.87 -2.97
C CYS A 179 15.12 -7.96 -3.61
N GLY A 180 15.79 -9.12 -3.50
CA GLY A 180 17.18 -9.32 -3.91
C GLY A 180 18.21 -8.97 -2.84
N ASP A 181 17.77 -8.65 -1.62
CA ASP A 181 18.69 -8.35 -0.50
C ASP A 181 19.31 -9.64 0.07
N TYR A 182 18.54 -10.74 0.03
CA TYR A 182 18.98 -12.10 0.35
C TYR A 182 18.86 -13.00 -0.89
N GLU A 183 19.68 -14.04 -0.95
CA GLU A 183 19.60 -15.06 -1.99
C GLU A 183 18.83 -16.29 -1.52
N TRP A 184 17.97 -16.81 -2.38
CA TRP A 184 17.35 -18.12 -2.17
C TRP A 184 18.34 -19.22 -2.53
N TYR A 185 18.97 -19.86 -1.56
CA TYR A 185 19.77 -21.06 -1.85
C TYR A 185 18.87 -22.29 -2.13
N ALA A 186 17.82 -22.44 -1.33
CA ALA A 186 16.77 -23.44 -1.45
C ALA A 186 15.51 -22.96 -0.72
N GLY A 187 14.40 -23.69 -0.86
CA GLY A 187 13.15 -23.41 -0.14
C GLY A 187 12.09 -22.74 -1.00
N ALA A 188 11.23 -21.92 -0.38
CA ALA A 188 10.04 -21.37 -1.02
C ALA A 188 10.32 -20.54 -2.29
N GLY A 189 11.46 -19.84 -2.35
CA GLY A 189 11.88 -19.10 -3.54
C GLY A 189 12.44 -19.93 -4.68
N GLY A 190 12.68 -21.23 -4.51
CA GLY A 190 13.45 -22.03 -5.47
C GLY A 190 14.95 -21.96 -5.23
N LYS A 191 15.73 -22.63 -6.09
CA LYS A 191 17.17 -22.45 -6.15
C LYS A 191 17.48 -21.13 -6.84
N GLY A 192 18.39 -20.34 -6.26
CA GLY A 192 19.15 -19.33 -6.97
C GLY A 192 19.91 -19.99 -8.12
N ALA A 193 20.01 -19.32 -9.25
CA ALA A 193 20.80 -19.82 -10.35
C ALA A 193 22.29 -19.83 -9.94
N GLY A 194 22.83 -21.01 -9.60
CA GLY A 194 24.28 -21.26 -9.59
C GLY A 194 24.90 -21.65 -8.25
N LEU A 195 25.08 -22.95 -8.05
CA LEU A 195 26.43 -23.53 -7.99
C LEU A 195 26.58 -24.40 -9.24
#